data_AF-A0A820S1H8-F1
#
_entry.id   AF-A0A820S1H8-F1
#
_cell.length_a   1.000
_cell.length_b   1.000
_cell.length_c   1.000
_cell.angle_alpha   90.00
_cell.angle_beta   90.00
_cell.angle_gamma   90.00
#
_symmetry.space_group_name_H-M   'P 1'
#
loop_
_entity.id
_entity.type
_entity.pdbx_description
1 polymer ?
#
loop_
_entity_poly.entity_id
_entity_poly.type
_entity_poly.pdbx_seq_one_letter_code
_entity_poly.pdbx_strand_id
1 'polypeptide(L)'
;MSCSNSTNTDDNDYVNSKLDIKSYGTITFSQNYSNTASFIRIPCDACPIKTKELFIEQKYNKCPPLIISVMGSTKEGYMRSKLFQIFREALLKIAKTTG
;
A
#
# COMPACT_ATOMS: atom_id res chain seq x y z
N MET A 1 14.94 6.46 13.38
CA MET A 1 14.22 5.22 13.75
C MET A 1 14.94 4.07 13.07
N SER A 2 15.85 3.44 13.80
CA SER A 2 16.59 2.27 13.34
C SER A 2 15.67 1.06 13.49
N CYS A 3 15.46 0.25 12.43
CA CYS A 3 14.90 -1.08 12.61
C CYS A 3 15.97 -1.89 13.35
N SER A 4 15.89 -1.93 14.69
CA SER A 4 16.81 -2.69 15.53
C SER A 4 16.62 -4.17 15.28
N ASN A 5 17.70 -4.90 15.00
CA ASN A 5 17.72 -6.34 15.18
C ASN A 5 17.82 -6.59 16.69
N SER A 6 16.71 -6.86 17.37
CA SER A 6 16.77 -7.28 18.77
C SER A 6 17.21 -8.73 18.84
N THR A 7 18.50 -8.94 19.11
CA THR A 7 19.02 -10.21 19.63
C THR A 7 18.81 -10.24 21.13
N ASN A 8 18.01 -11.18 21.65
CA ASN A 8 18.35 -12.00 22.83
C ASN A 8 17.32 -13.12 23.08
N THR A 9 17.81 -14.35 22.88
CA THR A 9 17.60 -15.59 23.66
C THR A 9 16.18 -15.97 24.07
N ASP A 10 15.49 -16.67 23.18
CA ASP A 10 15.16 -18.11 23.24
C ASP A 10 14.25 -18.37 22.02
N ASP A 11 14.43 -19.48 21.30
CA ASP A 11 13.81 -19.83 19.98
C ASP A 11 14.63 -19.48 18.73
N ASN A 12 15.57 -20.38 18.42
CA ASN A 12 16.53 -20.36 17.31
C ASN A 12 15.94 -20.66 15.91
N ASP A 13 14.69 -20.26 15.60
CA ASP A 13 14.10 -20.48 14.26
C ASP A 13 13.68 -19.20 13.51
N TYR A 14 13.77 -18.01 14.12
CA TYR A 14 13.25 -16.78 13.49
C TYR A 14 14.30 -15.86 12.84
N VAL A 15 15.60 -16.09 13.06
CA VAL A 15 16.65 -15.11 12.70
C VAL A 15 17.10 -15.18 11.22
N ASN A 16 16.63 -16.18 10.45
CA ASN A 16 16.88 -16.27 9.01
C ASN A 16 15.60 -16.47 8.19
N SER A 17 14.45 -16.05 8.71
CA SER A 17 13.25 -15.98 7.86
C SER A 17 13.40 -14.78 6.91
N LYS A 18 14.12 -15.02 5.79
CA LYS A 18 13.77 -14.47 4.49
C LYS A 18 12.26 -14.38 4.49
N LEU A 19 11.70 -13.17 4.47
CA LEU A 19 10.26 -12.95 4.52
C LEU A 19 9.66 -13.89 3.46
N ASP A 20 9.15 -15.04 3.89
CA ASP A 20 8.76 -16.10 2.96
C ASP A 20 7.35 -15.69 2.52
N ILE A 21 7.33 -14.64 1.70
CA ILE A 21 6.12 -14.06 1.15
C ILE A 21 5.62 -15.09 0.15
N LYS A 22 4.86 -16.05 0.64
CA LYS A 22 4.24 -17.10 -0.19
C LYS A 22 3.04 -16.60 -0.98
N SER A 23 2.61 -15.36 -0.75
CA SER A 23 1.39 -14.79 -1.35
C SER A 23 1.66 -13.40 -1.95
N TYR A 24 2.19 -13.40 -3.17
CA TYR A 24 2.34 -12.24 -4.03
C TYR A 24 1.94 -12.59 -5.46
N GLY A 25 1.60 -11.59 -6.27
CA GLY A 25 1.29 -11.81 -7.68
C GLY A 25 0.41 -10.72 -8.29
N THR A 26 -0.29 -11.06 -9.36
CA THR A 26 -1.21 -10.18 -10.06
C THR A 26 -2.61 -10.79 -10.05
N ILE A 27 -3.61 -10.00 -9.66
CA ILE A 27 -5.03 -10.36 -9.73
C ILE A 27 -5.61 -9.73 -10.99
N THR A 28 -6.37 -10.52 -11.77
CA THR A 28 -7.13 -10.03 -12.92
C THR A 28 -8.59 -9.89 -12.55
N PHE A 29 -9.18 -8.72 -12.76
CA PHE A 29 -10.60 -8.48 -12.56
C PHE A 29 -11.37 -8.83 -13.84
N SER A 30 -12.58 -9.36 -13.72
CA SER A 30 -13.35 -9.84 -14.88
C SER A 30 -14.16 -8.75 -15.59
N GLN A 31 -14.26 -7.54 -15.03
CA GLN A 31 -15.32 -6.58 -15.40
C GLN A 31 -14.88 -5.12 -15.69
N ASN A 32 -13.59 -4.76 -15.78
CA ASN A 32 -13.20 -3.34 -15.94
C ASN A 32 -12.04 -3.07 -16.92
N TYR A 33 -12.05 -1.94 -17.63
CA TYR A 33 -11.06 -1.58 -18.67
C TYR A 33 -9.59 -1.42 -18.18
N SER A 34 -9.32 -1.51 -16.88
CA SER A 34 -7.98 -1.70 -16.30
C SER A 34 -8.02 -2.99 -15.49
N ASN A 35 -7.58 -4.09 -16.10
CA ASN A 35 -8.02 -5.42 -15.69
C ASN A 35 -7.07 -6.15 -14.74
N THR A 36 -5.98 -5.53 -14.27
CA THR A 36 -4.99 -6.23 -13.43
C THR A 36 -4.44 -5.36 -12.29
N ALA A 37 -4.24 -5.94 -11.10
CA ALA A 37 -3.56 -5.30 -9.98
C ALA A 37 -2.52 -6.22 -9.33
N SER A 38 -1.33 -5.71 -9.05
CA SER A 38 -0.31 -6.41 -8.26
C SER A 38 -0.59 -6.33 -6.76
N PHE A 39 -0.41 -7.44 -6.05
CA PHE A 39 -0.59 -7.55 -4.60
C PHE A 39 0.58 -8.28 -3.95
N ILE A 40 0.78 -8.00 -2.67
CA ILE A 40 1.77 -8.66 -1.80
C ILE A 40 1.23 -8.71 -0.38
N ARG A 41 1.31 -9.87 0.28
CA ARG A 41 0.98 -10.00 1.71
C ARG A 41 2.20 -9.72 2.55
N ILE A 42 2.09 -8.80 3.49
CA ILE A 42 3.17 -8.39 4.40
C ILE A 42 2.73 -8.65 5.85
N PRO A 43 3.58 -9.26 6.70
CA PRO A 43 3.32 -9.37 8.14
C PRO A 43 3.13 -8.01 8.81
N CYS A 44 2.30 -7.96 9.85
CA CYS A 44 1.96 -6.70 10.53
C CYS A 44 3.15 -6.03 11.21
N ASP A 45 4.16 -6.80 11.60
CA ASP A 45 5.39 -6.40 12.26
C ASP A 45 6.56 -6.15 11.30
N ALA A 46 6.32 -6.25 9.98
CA ALA A 46 7.36 -6.01 8.99
C ALA A 46 7.93 -4.58 9.09
N CYS A 47 9.26 -4.46 8.97
CA CYS A 47 9.97 -3.17 9.02
C CYS A 47 9.46 -2.24 7.88
N PRO A 48 8.88 -1.07 8.20
CA PRO A 48 8.31 -0.16 7.20
C PRO A 48 9.31 0.35 6.16
N ILE A 49 10.59 0.45 6.53
CA ILE A 49 11.67 0.87 5.63
C ILE A 49 11.85 -0.16 4.52
N LYS A 50 11.94 -1.45 4.86
CA LYS A 50 12.04 -2.56 3.90
C LYS A 50 10.79 -2.65 3.02
N THR A 51 9.60 -2.43 3.60
CA THR A 51 8.34 -2.39 2.83
C THR A 51 8.31 -1.23 1.83
N LYS A 52 8.81 -0.05 2.23
CA LYS A 52 8.91 1.12 1.36
C LYS A 52 9.88 0.86 0.21
N GLU A 53 11.05 0.30 0.49
CA GLU A 53 12.05 -0.10 -0.51
C GLU A 53 11.42 -1.05 -1.53
N LEU A 54 10.73 -2.10 -1.06
CA LEU A 54 10.04 -3.05 -1.92
C LEU A 54 8.97 -2.38 -2.81
N PHE A 55 8.20 -1.43 -2.28
CA PHE A 55 7.16 -0.73 -3.04
C PHE A 55 7.74 0.22 -4.11
N ILE A 56 8.82 0.92 -3.78
CA ILE A 56 9.52 1.82 -4.71
C ILE A 56 10.22 0.98 -5.79
N GLU A 57 11.07 0.02 -5.40
CA GLU A 57 11.88 -0.76 -6.35
C GLU A 57 11.04 -1.61 -7.31
N GLN A 58 9.91 -2.19 -6.85
CA GLN A 58 9.13 -3.10 -7.68
C GLN A 58 8.03 -2.43 -8.50
N LYS A 59 7.51 -1.28 -8.08
CA LYS A 59 6.27 -0.72 -8.67
C LYS A 59 6.35 0.75 -9.03
N TYR A 60 7.17 1.54 -8.33
CA TYR A 60 7.26 2.98 -8.55
C TYR A 60 8.72 3.39 -8.64
N ASN A 61 9.26 3.47 -9.86
CA ASN A 61 10.65 3.83 -10.17
C ASN A 61 11.18 5.08 -9.41
N LYS A 62 10.28 5.92 -8.86
CA LYS A 62 10.58 7.06 -7.98
C LYS A 62 9.52 7.17 -6.88
N CYS A 63 9.91 7.78 -5.76
CA CYS A 63 8.96 8.21 -4.73
C CYS A 63 8.00 9.26 -5.30
N PRO A 64 6.68 9.15 -5.05
CA PRO A 64 5.73 10.17 -5.48
C PRO A 64 6.01 11.51 -4.78
N PRO A 65 5.79 12.64 -5.46
CA PRO A 65 5.99 13.98 -4.91
C PRO A 65 4.93 14.37 -3.89
N LEU A 66 3.77 13.69 -3.88
CA LEU A 66 2.68 13.90 -2.94
C LEU A 66 2.04 12.55 -2.57
N ILE A 67 1.77 12.35 -1.28
CA ILE A 67 1.01 11.19 -0.77
C ILE A 67 -0.29 11.71 -0.17
N ILE A 68 -1.42 11.23 -0.68
CA ILE A 68 -2.76 11.55 -0.17
C ILE A 68 -3.33 10.31 0.52
N SER A 69 -3.68 10.44 1.80
CA SER A 69 -4.37 9.39 2.56
C SER A 69 -5.84 9.76 2.72
N VAL A 70 -6.74 8.95 2.14
CA VAL A 70 -8.19 9.10 2.32
C VAL A 70 -8.65 8.09 3.35
N MET A 71 -9.16 8.58 4.48
CA MET A 71 -9.67 7.76 5.58
C MET A 71 -11.18 7.91 5.71
N GLY A 72 -11.87 6.81 6.01
CA GLY A 72 -13.32 6.77 6.12
C GLY A 72 -13.82 5.48 6.77
N SER A 73 -15.13 5.38 6.96
CA SER A 73 -15.78 4.18 7.50
C SER A 73 -16.07 3.16 6.38
N THR A 74 -16.07 1.87 6.73
CA THR A 74 -16.54 0.79 5.83
C THR A 74 -18.06 0.65 5.79
N LYS A 75 -18.77 1.31 6.72
CA LYS A 75 -20.23 1.39 6.70
C LYS A 75 -20.67 2.37 5.62
N GLU A 76 -21.82 2.10 4.99
CA GLU A 76 -22.42 3.00 4.02
C GLU A 76 -22.57 4.41 4.63
N GLY A 77 -21.80 5.35 4.10
CA GLY A 77 -21.84 6.75 4.49
C GLY A 77 -22.66 7.52 3.48
N TYR A 78 -23.56 8.39 3.96
CA TYR A 78 -24.28 9.31 3.09
C TYR A 78 -23.51 10.61 2.91
N MET A 79 -23.19 10.95 1.66
CA MET A 79 -22.68 12.26 1.28
C MET A 79 -23.66 12.90 0.29
N ARG A 80 -23.97 14.19 0.48
CA ARG A 80 -24.82 14.93 -0.48
C ARG A 80 -24.17 14.90 -1.86
N SER A 81 -24.94 14.64 -2.92
CA SER A 81 -24.42 14.38 -4.28
C SER A 81 -23.50 15.48 -4.81
N LYS A 82 -23.84 16.76 -4.58
CA LYS A 82 -23.00 17.90 -4.98
C LYS A 82 -21.66 17.92 -4.27
N LEU A 83 -21.63 17.55 -2.98
CA LEU A 83 -20.40 17.48 -2.21
C LEU A 83 -19.53 16.31 -2.69
N PHE A 84 -20.13 15.16 -2.96
CA PHE A 84 -19.44 14.00 -3.52
C PHE A 84 -18.80 14.31 -4.88
N GLN A 85 -19.54 14.99 -5.76
CA GLN A 85 -19.04 15.40 -7.06
C GLN A 85 -17.83 16.33 -6.93
N ILE A 86 -17.93 17.38 -6.10
CA ILE A 86 -16.81 18.33 -5.90
C ILE A 86 -15.59 17.61 -5.32
N PHE A 87 -15.79 16.76 -4.31
CA PHE A 87 -14.72 15.98 -3.69
C PHE A 87 -14.02 15.07 -4.71
N ARG A 88 -14.79 14.31 -5.51
CA ARG A 88 -14.28 13.41 -6.53
C ARG A 88 -13.45 14.16 -7.59
N GLU A 89 -13.99 15.24 -8.14
CA GLU A 89 -13.31 16.00 -9.20
C GLU A 89 -12.05 16.70 -8.67
N ALA A 90 -12.09 17.26 -7.47
CA ALA A 90 -10.93 17.87 -6.84
C ALA A 90 -9.80 16.84 -6.60
N LEU A 91 -10.15 15.66 -6.07
CA LEU A 91 -9.17 14.60 -5.80
C LEU A 91 -8.55 14.07 -7.10
N LEU A 92 -9.37 13.83 -8.13
CA LEU A 92 -8.89 13.43 -9.45
C LEU A 92 -7.97 14.50 -10.08
N LYS A 93 -8.34 15.78 -9.94
CA LYS A 93 -7.54 16.89 -10.46
C LYS A 93 -6.16 16.91 -9.80
N ILE A 94 -6.11 16.91 -8.47
CA ILE A 94 -4.83 16.97 -7.72
C ILE A 94 -3.96 15.75 -8.06
N ALA A 95 -4.51 14.54 -8.04
CA ALA A 95 -3.77 13.32 -8.35
C ALA A 95 -3.19 13.32 -9.78
N LYS A 96 -3.89 13.92 -10.75
CA LYS A 96 -3.40 14.04 -12.14
C LYS A 96 -2.37 15.15 -12.31
N THR A 97 -2.50 16.25 -11.58
CA THR A 97 -1.63 17.42 -11.76
C THR A 97 -0.31 17.32 -11.01
N THR A 98 -0.29 16.62 -9.87
CA THR A 98 0.90 16.56 -9.00
C THR A 98 1.82 15.39 -9.32
N GLY A 99 1.28 14.31 -9.92
CA GLY A 99 2.04 13.10 -10.25
C GLY A 99 2.33 12.25 -9.02
#